data_AF-A0A847FAS1-F1
#
_entry.id   AF-A0A847FAS1-F1
#
_cell.length_a   1.000
_cell.length_b   1.000
_cell.length_c   1.000
_cell.angle_alpha   90.00
_cell.angle_beta   90.00
_cell.angle_gamma   90.00
#
_symmetry.space_group_name_H-M   'P 1'
#
loop_
_entity.id
_entity.type
_entity.pdbx_description
1 polymer ?
#
loop_
_entity_poly.entity_id
_entity_poly.type
_entity_poly.pdbx_seq_one_letter_code
_entity_poly.pdbx_strand_id
1 'polypeptide(L)' 'SGRLGGAEIARTEWYSEGKVPLHTLRADVDYGFAEANTTYGKIGIKTWIYKGEVLPKAKAIQPKAAVLEGGE' A
#
# COMPACT_ATOMS: atom_id res chain seq x y z
N SER A 1 -11.86 12.99 -2.27
CA SER A 1 -12.38 14.35 -2.34
C SER A 1 -13.15 14.53 -3.64
N GLY A 2 -14.31 15.16 -3.57
CA GLY A 2 -15.16 15.39 -4.75
C GLY A 2 -16.56 15.83 -4.35
N ARG A 3 -17.47 15.92 -5.33
CA ARG A 3 -18.88 16.24 -5.10
C ARG A 3 -19.62 15.01 -4.58
N LEU A 4 -19.47 14.74 -3.28
CA LEU A 4 -20.06 13.57 -2.63
C LEU A 4 -21.59 13.66 -2.65
N GLY A 5 -22.25 12.62 -3.15
CA GLY A 5 -23.71 12.54 -3.24
C GLY A 5 -24.37 13.53 -4.22
N GLY A 6 -23.60 14.13 -5.14
CA GLY A 6 -24.13 15.13 -6.09
C GLY A 6 -24.27 16.53 -5.50
N ALA A 7 -23.74 16.78 -4.30
CA ALA A 7 -23.76 18.11 -3.68
C ALA A 7 -23.05 19.16 -4.57
N GLU A 8 -23.55 20.40 -4.53
CA GLU A 8 -22.97 21.56 -5.25
C GLU A 8 -21.51 21.79 -4.86
N ILE A 9 -21.19 21.62 -3.57
CA ILE A 9 -19.88 21.90 -2.99
C ILE A 9 -19.12 20.58 -2.79
N ALA A 10 -17.85 20.56 -3.25
CA ALA A 10 -16.97 19.42 -3.05
C ALA A 10 -16.59 19.26 -1.57
N ARG A 11 -16.62 18.02 -1.08
CA ARG A 11 -16.23 17.66 0.29
C ARG A 11 -15.17 16.56 0.28
N THR A 12 -14.44 16.49 1.38
CA THR A 12 -13.47 15.41 1.63
C THR A 12 -13.89 14.71 2.91
N GLU A 13 -14.29 13.46 2.76
CA GLU A 13 -14.58 12.58 3.88
C GLU A 13 -13.46 11.55 3.99
N TRP A 14 -13.04 11.26 5.21
CA TRP A 14 -12.04 10.24 5.50
C TRP A 14 -12.53 9.41 6.66
N TYR A 15 -12.24 8.12 6.59
CA TYR A 15 -12.51 7.16 7.64
C TYR A 15 -11.25 6.31 7.82
N SER A 16 -10.92 5.99 9.06
CA SER A 16 -9.78 5.16 9.40
C SER A 16 -10.18 4.15 10.46
N GLU A 17 -9.87 2.89 10.22
CA GLU A 17 -10.11 1.80 11.16
C GLU A 17 -8.78 1.11 11.51
N GLY A 18 -8.58 0.80 12.78
CA GLY A 18 -7.33 0.21 13.26
C GLY A 18 -6.17 1.20 13.40
N LYS A 19 -4.95 0.75 13.14
CA LYS A 19 -3.72 1.56 13.23
C LYS A 19 -3.06 1.70 11.86
N VAL A 20 -2.80 2.93 11.44
CA VAL A 20 -2.06 3.25 10.20
C VAL A 20 -0.90 4.19 10.56
N PRO A 21 0.27 3.66 10.94
CA PRO A 21 1.41 4.48 11.35
C PRO A 21 2.15 5.06 10.13
N LEU A 22 1.79 6.28 9.72
CA LEU A 22 2.36 6.95 8.54
C LEU A 22 3.80 7.46 8.71
N HIS A 23 4.24 7.67 9.96
CA HIS A 23 5.60 8.15 10.25
C HIS A 23 6.63 7.03 10.43
N THR A 24 6.17 5.77 10.51
CA THR A 24 7.02 4.62 10.80
C THR A 24 7.52 3.98 9.50
N LEU A 25 8.77 4.23 9.12
CA LEU A 25 9.36 3.72 7.87
C LEU A 25 9.39 2.17 7.74
N ARG A 26 9.37 1.45 8.88
CA ARG A 26 9.33 -0.03 8.91
C ARG A 26 7.92 -0.62 8.74
N ALA A 27 6.89 0.23 8.76
CA ALA A 27 5.53 -0.19 8.54
C ALA A 27 5.30 -0.45 7.05
N ASP A 28 4.76 -1.61 6.71
CA ASP A 28 4.32 -1.92 5.35
C ASP A 28 2.97 -1.24 5.12
N VAL A 29 3.00 -0.06 4.49
CA VAL A 29 1.80 0.73 4.19
C VAL A 29 1.69 0.89 2.68
N ASP A 30 0.66 0.28 2.11
CA ASP A 30 0.32 0.51 0.71
C ASP A 30 -0.55 1.75 0.56
N TYR A 31 -0.18 2.60 -0.40
CA TYR A 31 -0.97 3.75 -0.81
C TYR A 31 -1.57 3.50 -2.19
N GLY A 32 -2.89 3.66 -2.30
CA GLY A 32 -3.62 3.64 -3.55
C GLY A 32 -4.34 4.97 -3.79
N PHE A 33 -4.27 5.46 -5.02
CA PHE A 33 -5.08 6.58 -5.49
C PHE A 33 -5.85 6.17 -6.74
N ALA A 34 -7.15 6.46 -6.74
CA ALA A 34 -8.02 6.22 -7.89
C ALA A 34 -9.01 7.38 -8.07
N GLU A 35 -9.39 7.64 -9.31
CA GLU A 35 -10.45 8.60 -9.63
C GLU A 35 -11.71 7.86 -10.07
N ALA A 36 -12.84 8.15 -9.44
CA ALA A 36 -14.14 7.68 -9.86
C ALA A 36 -14.82 8.77 -10.72
N ASN A 37 -15.19 8.43 -11.95
CA ASN A 37 -15.98 9.29 -12.82
C ASN A 37 -17.46 9.10 -12.50
N THR A 38 -18.11 10.16 -12.05
CA THR A 38 -19.55 10.18 -11.77
C THR A 38 -20.24 11.20 -12.68
N THR A 39 -21.57 11.13 -12.79
CA THR A 39 -22.37 12.06 -13.59
C THR A 39 -22.19 13.52 -13.19
N TYR A 40 -21.87 13.79 -11.92
CA TYR A 40 -21.72 15.14 -11.38
C TYR A 40 -20.26 15.62 -11.31
N GLY A 41 -19.31 14.80 -11.79
CA GLY A 41 -17.89 15.11 -11.83
C GLY A 41 -17.01 13.96 -11.38
N LYS A 42 -15.75 14.26 -11.04
CA LYS A 42 -14.78 13.28 -10.57
C LYS A 42 -14.70 13.25 -9.04
N ILE A 43 -14.56 12.05 -8.48
CA ILE A 43 -14.32 11.82 -7.06
C ILE A 43 -12.96 11.14 -6.92
N GLY A 44 -12.00 11.82 -6.29
CA GLY A 44 -10.70 11.23 -5.95
C GLY A 44 -10.80 10.37 -4.69
N ILE A 45 -10.33 9.14 -4.74
CA ILE A 45 -10.30 8.18 -3.63
C ILE A 45 -8.84 7.92 -3.28
N LYS A 46 -8.49 8.15 -2.01
CA LYS A 46 -7.17 7.84 -1.45
C LYS A 46 -7.35 6.78 -0.38
N THR A 47 -6.57 5.71 -0.47
CA THR A 47 -6.66 4.58 0.46
C THR A 47 -5.27 4.23 0.96
N TRP A 48 -5.17 4.00 2.27
CA TRP A 48 -3.98 3.49 2.93
C TRP A 48 -4.30 2.15 3.56
N ILE A 49 -3.49 1.12 3.28
CA ILE A 49 -3.66 -0.22 3.83
C ILE A 49 -2.38 -0.58 4.58
N TYR A 50 -2.50 -0.73 5.90
CA TYR A 50 -1.40 -1.22 6.73
C TYR A 50 -1.41 -2.75 6.76
N LYS A 51 -0.36 -3.38 6.23
CA LYS A 51 -0.22 -4.84 6.15
C LYS A 51 0.58 -5.45 7.31
N GLY A 52 1.13 -4.62 8.19
CA GLY A 52 1.99 -5.04 9.31
C GLY A 52 3.39 -4.43 9.21
N GLU A 53 4.34 -4.97 9.97
CA GLU A 53 5.73 -4.51 9.91
C GLU A 53 6.55 -5.44 9.02
N VAL A 54 7.36 -4.85 8.13
CA VAL A 54 8.31 -5.63 7.34
C VAL A 54 9.49 -5.97 8.25
N LEU A 55 9.42 -7.10 8.94
CA LEU A 55 10.60 -7.69 9.57
C LEU A 55 11.57 -8.05 8.44
N PRO A 56 12.83 -7.59 8.45
CA PRO A 56 13.81 -8.05 7.48
C PRO A 56 13.99 -9.55 7.73
N LYS A 57 13.36 -10.39 6.91
CA LYS A 57 13.75 -11.80 6.82
C LYS A 57 15.22 -11.77 6.48
N ALA A 58 16.06 -12.23 7.40
CA ALA A 58 17.46 -12.49 7.14
C ALA A 58 17.50 -13.19 5.78
N LYS A 59 18.16 -12.59 4.78
CA LYS A 59 18.40 -13.22 3.50
C LYS A 59 18.92 -14.62 3.84
N ALA A 60 18.10 -15.65 3.61
CA ALA A 60 18.58 -17.01 3.69
C ALA A 60 19.72 -17.06 2.68
N ILE A 61 20.93 -17.14 3.19
CA ILE A 61 22.13 -17.33 2.38
C ILE A 61 21.87 -18.65 1.68
N GLN A 62 21.51 -18.58 0.39
CA GLN A 62 21.41 -19.75 -0.46
C GLN A 62 22.81 -20.38 -0.44
N PRO A 63 23.00 -21.59 0.12
CA PRO A 63 24.28 -22.26 -0.02
C PRO A 63 24.42 -22.57 -1.51
N LYS A 64 25.35 -21.87 -2.16
CA LYS A 64 25.76 -22.18 -3.53
C LYS A 64 26.22 -23.63 -3.53
N ALA A 65 25.46 -24.48 -4.22
CA ALA A 65 25.73 -25.91 -4.31
C ALA A 65 27.21 -26.14 -4.62
N ALA A 66 27.85 -26.87 -3.73
CA ALA A 66 29.12 -27.50 -3.98
C ALA A 66 28.95 -28.44 -5.18
N VAL A 67 29.52 -28.07 -6.32
CA VAL A 67 29.91 -29.02 -7.36
C VAL A 67 31.44 -29.02 -7.38
N LEU A 68 31.97 -29.80 -6.44
CA LEU A 68 33.31 -30.37 -6.52
C LEU A 68 33.12 -31.88 -6.57
N GLU A 69 33.35 -32.45 -7.75
CA GLU A 69 33.75 -33.84 -8.05
C GLU A 69 33.94 -33.80 -9.58
N GLY A 70 35.14 -33.77 -10.15
CA GLY A 70 36.21 -34.75 -9.96
C GLY A 70 36.02 -35.86 -11.01
N GLY A 71 36.90 -35.91 -12.02
CA GLY A 71 37.06 -37.10 -12.87
C GLY A 71 36.96 -36.87 -14.37
N GLU A 72 38.09 -37.12 -15.04
CA GLU A 72 38.40 -37.22 -16.48
C GLU A 72 38.44 -35.94 -17.35
#